data_AF-A0A927V4G3-F1
#
_entry.id   AF-A0A927V4G3-F1
#
_cell.length_a   1.000
_cell.length_b   1.000
_cell.length_c   1.000
_cell.angle_alpha   90.00
_cell.angle_beta   90.00
_cell.angle_gamma   90.00
#
_symmetry.space_group_name_H-M   'P 1'
#
loop_
_entity.id
_entity.type
_entity.pdbx_description
1 polymer ?
#
loop_
_entity_poly.entity_id
_entity_poly.type
_entity_poly.pdbx_seq_one_letter_code
_entity_poly.pdbx_strand_id
1 'polypeptide(L)' 'MELDRTFLKKLWNGEKVLCPKCNEEYLVPLHKRRKDNDDWQCKKCGAVYRTINILNDLLNEGKN' A
#
# COMPACT_ATOMS: atom_id res chain seq x y z
N MET A 1 4.36 10.09 -7.60
CA MET A 1 4.82 8.70 -7.39
C MET A 1 3.56 7.84 -7.39
N GLU A 2 3.33 7.10 -8.46
CA GLU A 2 2.09 6.34 -8.68
C GLU A 2 2.07 5.06 -7.84
N LEU A 3 0.88 4.67 -7.36
CA LEU A 3 0.68 3.44 -6.59
C LEU A 3 0.58 2.26 -7.58
N ASP A 4 1.72 1.87 -8.13
CA ASP A 4 1.81 0.88 -9.21
C ASP A 4 1.81 -0.59 -8.72
N ARG A 5 1.86 -1.52 -9.68
CA ARG A 5 1.95 -2.97 -9.39
C ARG A 5 3.21 -3.34 -8.59
N THR A 6 4.30 -2.59 -8.72
CA THR A 6 5.55 -2.82 -8.00
C THR A 6 5.40 -2.44 -6.53
N PHE A 7 4.79 -1.28 -6.26
CA PHE A 7 4.43 -0.84 -4.92
C PHE A 7 3.55 -1.88 -4.22
N LEU A 8 2.49 -2.35 -4.89
CA LEU A 8 1.60 -3.37 -4.34
C LEU A 8 2.34 -4.68 -4.00
N LYS A 9 3.21 -5.17 -4.90
CA LYS A 9 4.04 -6.36 -4.65
C LYS A 9 4.94 -6.21 -3.42
N LYS A 10 5.58 -5.04 -3.25
CA LYS A 10 6.42 -4.77 -2.08
C LYS A 10 5.61 -4.86 -0.77
N LEU A 11 4.41 -4.30 -0.76
CA LEU A 11 3.51 -4.39 0.39
C LEU A 11 3.11 -5.84 0.71
N TRP A 12 2.71 -6.64 -0.27
CA TRP A 12 2.37 -8.06 -0.03
C TRP A 12 3.56 -8.92 0.39
N ASN A 13 4.76 -8.58 -0.07
CA ASN A 13 5.99 -9.23 0.36
C ASN A 13 6.37 -8.86 1.81
N GLY A 14 5.79 -7.79 2.37
CA GLY A 14 6.18 -7.26 3.67
C GLY A 14 7.47 -6.44 3.63
N GLU A 15 7.84 -5.92 2.46
CA GLU A 15 9.03 -5.08 2.31
C GLU A 15 8.82 -3.70 2.93
N LYS A 16 9.93 -3.07 3.38
CA LYS A 16 9.89 -1.71 3.89
C LYS A 16 9.69 -0.74 2.74
N VAL A 17 8.52 -0.11 2.70
CA VAL A 17 8.18 0.89 1.69
C VAL A 17 8.05 2.26 2.34
N LEU A 18 8.77 3.25 1.81
CA LEU A 18 8.67 4.63 2.28
C LEU A 18 7.30 5.20 1.90
N CYS A 19 6.67 5.97 2.79
CA CYS A 19 5.36 6.56 2.52
C CYS A 19 5.45 7.51 1.31
N PRO A 20 4.71 7.25 0.21
CA PRO A 20 4.78 8.10 -0.98
C PRO A 20 4.13 9.48 -0.78
N LYS A 21 3.33 9.66 0.28
CA LYS A 21 2.67 10.95 0.59
C LYS A 21 3.57 11.91 1.34
N CYS A 22 4.28 11.44 2.38
CA CYS A 22 5.12 12.31 3.21
C CYS A 22 6.62 12.06 3.04
N ASN A 23 7.02 10.93 2.45
CA ASN A 23 8.42 10.59 2.17
C ASN A 23 9.36 10.61 3.38
N GLU A 24 8.80 10.44 4.58
CA GLU A 24 9.52 10.65 5.84
C GLU A 24 9.46 9.45 6.79
N GLU A 25 8.55 8.51 6.55
CA GLU A 25 8.37 7.34 7.41
C GLU A 25 7.97 6.13 6.56
N TYR A 26 8.38 4.95 7.00
CA TYR A 26 8.00 3.70 6.35
C TYR A 26 6.55 3.32 6.67
N LEU A 27 5.91 2.70 5.70
CA LEU A 27 4.60 2.10 5.88
C LEU A 27 4.74 0.89 6.81
N VAL A 28 3.77 0.74 7.71
CA VAL A 28 3.69 -0.42 8.60
C VAL A 28 2.39 -1.19 8.34
N PRO A 29 2.39 -2.53 8.47
CA PRO A 29 1.17 -3.31 8.39
C PRO A 29 0.20 -2.88 9.50
N LEU A 30 -1.04 -2.59 9.12
CA LEU A 30 -2.10 -2.24 10.05
C LEU A 30 -2.64 -3.47 10.78
N HIS A 31 -2.65 -4.62 10.10
CA HIS A 31 -3.16 -5.89 10.62
C HIS A 31 -2.03 -6.90 10.86
N LYS A 32 -2.16 -7.70 11.92
CA LYS A 32 -1.13 -8.69 12.34
C LYS A 32 -1.14 -9.98 11.52
N ARG A 33 -2.17 -10.25 10.69
CA ARG A 33 -2.34 -11.50 9.95
C ARG A 33 -2.57 -11.22 8.46
N ARG A 34 -1.76 -11.82 7.59
CA ARG A 34 -1.85 -11.71 6.11
C ARG A 34 -3.20 -12.09 5.50
N LYS A 35 -4.06 -12.80 6.23
CA LYS A 35 -5.34 -13.29 5.70
C LYS A 35 -6.45 -12.24 5.75
N ASP A 36 -6.28 -11.20 6.56
CA ASP A 36 -7.31 -10.24 6.90
C ASP A 36 -6.84 -8.84 6.46
N ASN A 37 -6.91 -8.57 5.15
CA ASN A 37 -6.56 -7.28 4.52
C ASN A 37 -5.16 -6.75 4.86
N ASP A 38 -4.21 -6.85 3.92
CA ASP A 38 -2.90 -6.21 4.05
C ASP A 38 -3.03 -4.68 3.87
N ASP A 39 -3.69 -4.00 4.81
CA ASP A 39 -3.71 -2.54 4.88
C ASP A 39 -2.39 -2.04 5.47
N TRP A 40 -1.84 -0.99 4.88
CA TRP A 40 -0.60 -0.37 5.32
C TRP A 40 -0.83 1.06 5.75
N GLN A 41 -0.22 1.50 6.83
CA GLN A 41 -0.38 2.85 7.35
C GLN A 41 0.97 3.54 7.51
N CYS A 42 1.05 4.81 7.12
CA CYS A 42 2.13 5.70 7.55
C CYS A 42 1.80 6.26 8.93
N LYS A 43 2.66 6.02 9.93
CA LYS A 43 2.46 6.55 11.29
C LYS A 43 2.74 8.05 11.42
N LYS A 44 3.44 8.66 10.47
CA LYS A 44 3.74 10.10 10.48
C LYS A 44 2.62 10.95 9.89
N CYS A 45 2.19 10.66 8.67
CA CYS A 45 1.14 11.44 7.99
C CYS A 45 -0.27 10.84 8.11
N GLY A 46 -0.41 9.65 8.70
CA GLY A 46 -1.69 8.98 8.88
C GLY A 46 -2.29 8.37 7.61
N ALA A 47 -1.62 8.44 6.46
CA ALA A 47 -2.11 7.85 5.22
C ALA A 47 -2.28 6.33 5.33
N VAL A 48 -3.43 5.84 4.87
CA VAL A 48 -3.77 4.41 4.83
C VAL A 48 -3.81 3.95 3.38
N TYR A 49 -3.05 2.91 3.08
CA TYR A 49 -2.91 2.27 1.78
C TYR A 49 -3.58 0.91 1.87
N ARG A 50 -4.82 0.83 1.40
CA ARG A 50 -5.58 -0.42 1.32
C ARG A 50 -5.16 -1.15 0.05
N THR A 51 -4.41 -2.24 0.18
CA THR A 51 -3.88 -2.98 -0.96
C THR A 51 -4.97 -3.51 -1.90
N ILE A 52 -6.16 -3.84 -1.38
CA ILE A 52 -7.33 -4.22 -2.19
C ILE A 52 -7.85 -3.09 -3.07
N ASN A 53 -7.88 -1.86 -2.56
CA ASN A 53 -8.31 -0.70 -3.35
C ASN A 53 -7.31 -0.40 -4.45
N ILE A 54 -6.01 -0.40 -4.11
CA ILE A 54 -4.93 -0.21 -5.08
C ILE A 54 -4.97 -1.28 -6.17
N LEU A 55 -5.21 -2.54 -5.80
CA LEU A 55 -5.38 -3.62 -6.78
C LEU A 55 -6.58 -3.37 -7.70
N ASN A 56 -7.74 -2.99 -7.14
CA ASN A 56 -8.94 -2.72 -7.94
C ASN A 56 -8.72 -1.56 -8.90
N ASP A 57 -8.08 -0.48 -8.45
CA ASP A 57 -7.74 0.68 -9.30
C ASP A 57 -6.85 0.23 -10.46
N LEU A 58 -5.77 -0.53 -10.18
CA LEU A 58 -4.86 -1.07 -11.19
C LEU A 58 -5.52 -2.05 -12.18
N LEU A 59 -6.60 -2.73 -11.79
CA LEU A 59 -7.38 -3.61 -12.66
C LEU A 59 -8.39 -2.83 -13.51
N ASN A 60 -8.86 -1.68 -13.01
CA ASN A 60 -9.85 -0.84 -13.68
C ASN A 60 -9.22 0.18 -14.64
N GLU A 61 -7.96 0.59 -14.42
CA GLU A 61 -7.22 1.48 -15.34
C GLU A 61 -7.01 0.90 -16.75
N GLY A 62 -7.23 -0.41 -16.95
CA GLY A 62 -7.18 -1.06 -18.26
C GLY A 62 -8.52 -1.11 -19.01
N LYS A 63 -9.57 -0.44 -18.52
CA LYS A 63 -10.94 -0.50 -19.08
C LYS A 63 -11.46 0.81 -19.72
N ASN A 64 -10.60 1.79 -19.96
CA ASN A 64 -11.01 3.05 -20.61
C ASN A 64 -10.21 3.32 -21.88
#